data_AF-G4TVW9-F1
#
_entry.id   AF-G4TVW9-F1
#
_cell.length_a   1.000
_cell.length_b   1.000
_cell.length_c   1.000
_cell.angle_alpha   90.00
_cell.angle_beta   90.00
_cell.angle_gamma   90.00
#
_symmetry.space_group_name_H-M   'P 1'
#
loop_
_entity.id
_entity.type
_entity.pdbx_description
1 polymer ?
#
loop_
_entity_poly.entity_id
_entity_poly.type
_entity_poly.pdbx_seq_one_letter_code
_entity_poly.pdbx_strand_id
1 'polypeptide(L)'
;MTACDSDSPFWCYKVNRPAAYWFLAAYFLNALGHLYQARRYRAKYAIPLVVGSTFTTIGFAFKIWSSYYPKNLGAWITAVILLFTAPPIYSAADYFIFAKTLHYVPSQAPMHPGRVVTTFVAFDGFCEMLMGTGVGQVVNYDNPTKVRIGSGLIKAGLLLQIVLFLLFVMVAARFHSNVRKAKLVGRWTTVLYVLYTSAFVISVRCLYRVVEYWMGTTGPLYRLEVYFQIFEATLMLINVLVLNIWHPGRYLPKSNKIFLNENGQEESTDRGGWDDNRPFIQTLLDPFNIQGLIRARREKKQEADSHPLEEKQTSV
;
A
#
# COMPACT_ATOMS: atom_id res chain seq x y z
N MET A 1 -32.56 -8.74 5.05
CA MET A 1 -31.56 -9.48 4.24
C MET A 1 -32.32 -10.55 3.47
N THR A 2 -32.46 -10.43 2.15
CA THR A 2 -32.96 -11.56 1.34
C THR A 2 -31.94 -12.68 1.45
N ALA A 3 -32.35 -13.81 2.01
CA ALA A 3 -31.48 -14.94 2.28
C ALA A 3 -30.76 -15.39 0.99
N CYS A 4 -29.49 -15.72 1.13
CA CYS A 4 -28.71 -16.34 0.06
C CYS A 4 -29.24 -17.75 -0.16
N ASP A 5 -29.14 -18.23 -1.41
CA ASP A 5 -29.66 -19.54 -1.80
C ASP A 5 -29.07 -20.65 -0.91
N SER A 6 -29.84 -21.71 -0.63
CA SER A 6 -29.45 -22.76 0.32
C SER A 6 -28.17 -23.49 -0.09
N ASP A 7 -27.89 -23.50 -1.38
CA ASP A 7 -26.72 -24.17 -1.98
C ASP A 7 -25.43 -23.34 -1.87
N SER A 8 -25.54 -22.03 -1.64
CA SER A 8 -24.40 -21.12 -1.47
C SER A 8 -24.64 -20.08 -0.37
N PRO A 9 -24.72 -20.52 0.90
CA PRO A 9 -25.18 -19.67 2.00
C PRO A 9 -24.27 -18.47 2.27
N PHE A 10 -22.98 -18.57 1.93
CA PHE A 10 -21.99 -17.52 2.22
C PHE A 10 -21.58 -16.66 1.01
N TRP A 11 -21.48 -17.24 -0.19
CA TRP A 11 -21.11 -16.49 -1.40
C TRP A 11 -22.29 -15.77 -2.03
N CYS A 12 -23.53 -16.26 -1.82
CA CYS A 12 -24.75 -15.67 -2.40
C CYS A 12 -24.81 -15.70 -3.94
N TYR A 13 -23.91 -16.45 -4.56
CA TYR A 13 -23.84 -16.77 -5.98
C TYR A 13 -23.11 -18.10 -6.19
N LYS A 14 -23.33 -18.71 -7.36
CA LYS A 14 -22.60 -19.91 -7.79
C LYS A 14 -21.19 -19.54 -8.26
N VAL A 15 -20.18 -20.07 -7.58
CA VAL A 15 -18.77 -19.84 -7.91
C VAL A 15 -18.41 -20.46 -9.27
N ASN A 16 -17.88 -19.64 -10.17
CA ASN A 16 -17.29 -20.01 -11.45
C ASN A 16 -15.91 -20.63 -11.20
N ARG A 17 -15.91 -21.96 -11.03
CA ARG A 17 -14.70 -22.75 -10.74
C ARG A 17 -13.61 -22.60 -11.80
N PRO A 18 -13.89 -22.71 -13.13
CA PRO A 18 -12.87 -22.51 -14.15
C PRO A 18 -12.12 -21.17 -14.03
N ALA A 19 -12.85 -20.07 -13.80
CA ALA A 19 -12.23 -18.76 -13.59
C ALA A 19 -11.37 -18.74 -12.33
N ALA A 20 -11.84 -19.33 -11.23
CA ALA A 20 -11.07 -19.40 -9.98
C ALA A 20 -9.75 -20.20 -10.14
N TYR A 21 -9.77 -21.32 -10.88
CA TYR A 21 -8.54 -22.08 -11.21
C TYR A 21 -7.58 -21.26 -12.07
N TRP A 22 -8.10 -20.50 -13.03
CA TRP A 22 -7.28 -19.62 -13.87
C TRP A 22 -6.58 -18.53 -13.02
N PHE A 23 -7.33 -17.83 -12.16
CA PHE A 23 -6.76 -16.82 -11.27
C PHE A 23 -5.72 -17.44 -10.31
N LEU A 24 -6.02 -18.61 -9.73
CA LEU A 24 -5.05 -19.33 -8.89
C LEU A 24 -3.73 -19.56 -9.63
N ALA A 25 -3.79 -20.12 -10.84
CA ALA A 25 -2.58 -20.37 -11.63
C ALA A 25 -1.85 -19.06 -11.98
N ALA A 26 -2.57 -18.03 -12.39
CA ALA A 26 -2.00 -16.73 -12.77
C ALA A 26 -1.29 -16.03 -11.60
N TYR A 27 -1.91 -16.01 -10.42
CA TYR A 27 -1.29 -15.44 -9.21
C TYR A 27 -0.13 -16.28 -8.70
N PHE A 28 -0.21 -17.61 -8.79
CA PHE A 28 0.89 -18.50 -8.41
C PHE A 28 2.13 -18.26 -9.28
N LEU A 29 1.96 -18.19 -10.60
CA LEU A 29 3.05 -17.90 -11.53
C LEU A 29 3.63 -16.50 -11.29
N ASN A 30 2.80 -15.51 -10.97
CA ASN A 30 3.27 -14.18 -10.57
C ASN A 30 4.06 -14.20 -9.27
N ALA A 31 3.61 -14.95 -8.27
CA ALA A 31 4.32 -15.09 -6.99
C ALA A 31 5.72 -15.69 -7.21
N LEU A 32 5.83 -16.72 -8.06
CA LEU A 32 7.13 -17.30 -8.45
C LEU A 32 8.01 -16.31 -9.20
N GLY A 33 7.43 -15.53 -10.12
CA GLY A 33 8.13 -14.48 -10.86
C GLY A 33 8.71 -13.42 -9.92
N HIS A 34 7.89 -12.87 -9.03
CA HIS A 34 8.33 -11.89 -8.02
C HIS A 34 9.37 -12.47 -7.06
N LEU A 35 9.22 -13.75 -6.67
CA LEU A 35 10.19 -14.42 -5.80
C LEU A 35 11.55 -14.58 -6.49
N TYR A 36 11.56 -14.98 -7.76
CA TYR A 36 12.77 -15.05 -8.57
C TYR A 36 13.43 -13.68 -8.70
N GLN A 37 12.64 -12.65 -9.02
CA GLN A 37 13.14 -11.29 -9.21
C GLN A 37 13.66 -10.65 -7.91
N ALA A 38 12.97 -10.88 -6.79
CA ALA A 38 13.41 -10.43 -5.47
C ALA A 38 14.80 -10.98 -5.13
N ARG A 39 15.06 -12.27 -5.45
CA ARG A 39 16.39 -12.88 -5.29
C ARG A 39 17.40 -12.35 -6.30
N ARG A 40 17.04 -12.31 -7.59
CA ARG A 40 17.94 -11.90 -8.69
C ARG A 40 18.41 -10.46 -8.60
N TYR A 41 17.54 -9.55 -8.17
CA TYR A 41 17.83 -8.12 -8.01
C TYR A 41 18.23 -7.75 -6.57
N ARG A 42 18.19 -8.70 -5.62
CA ARG A 42 18.35 -8.45 -4.16
C ARG A 42 17.39 -7.35 -3.67
N ALA A 43 16.19 -7.32 -4.25
CA ALA A 43 15.19 -6.27 -4.05
C ALA A 43 14.34 -6.57 -2.82
N LYS A 44 14.87 -6.30 -1.62
CA LYS A 44 14.12 -6.45 -0.36
C LYS A 44 12.83 -5.61 -0.33
N TYR A 45 12.80 -4.49 -1.05
CA TYR A 45 11.62 -3.64 -1.22
C TYR A 45 10.46 -4.34 -1.97
N ALA A 46 10.72 -5.44 -2.70
CA ALA A 46 9.72 -6.20 -3.45
C ALA A 46 9.12 -7.37 -2.66
N ILE A 47 9.53 -7.59 -1.39
CA ILE A 47 8.97 -8.65 -0.53
C ILE A 47 7.43 -8.57 -0.42
N PRO A 48 6.81 -7.39 -0.24
CA PRO A 48 5.35 -7.31 -0.17
C PRO A 48 4.67 -7.84 -1.45
N LEU A 49 5.25 -7.70 -2.64
CA LEU A 49 4.68 -8.27 -3.87
C LEU A 49 4.59 -9.80 -3.82
N VAL A 50 5.62 -10.45 -3.27
CA VAL A 50 5.63 -11.91 -3.08
C VAL A 50 4.56 -12.31 -2.07
N VAL A 51 4.47 -11.60 -0.94
CA VAL A 51 3.49 -11.88 0.12
C VAL A 51 2.06 -11.69 -0.39
N GLY A 52 1.76 -10.57 -1.04
CA GLY A 52 0.43 -10.28 -1.59
C GLY A 52 0.02 -11.30 -2.67
N SER A 53 0.95 -11.67 -3.57
CA SER A 53 0.68 -12.68 -4.60
C SER A 53 0.43 -14.06 -3.99
N THR A 54 1.15 -14.40 -2.92
CA THR A 54 0.96 -15.66 -2.16
C THR A 54 -0.39 -15.67 -1.46
N PHE A 55 -0.76 -14.57 -0.78
CA PHE A 55 -2.06 -14.43 -0.13
C PHE A 55 -3.19 -14.59 -1.14
N THR A 56 -3.08 -13.94 -2.29
CA THR A 56 -4.09 -14.05 -3.35
C THR A 56 -4.19 -15.48 -3.90
N THR A 57 -3.05 -16.15 -4.12
CA THR A 57 -3.02 -17.54 -4.58
C THR A 57 -3.72 -18.48 -3.59
N ILE A 58 -3.38 -18.38 -2.30
CA ILE A 58 -4.00 -19.19 -1.24
C ILE A 58 -5.49 -18.82 -1.12
N GLY A 59 -5.83 -17.54 -1.22
CA GLY A 59 -7.22 -17.06 -1.21
C GLY A 59 -8.07 -17.69 -2.31
N PHE A 60 -7.55 -17.79 -3.55
CA PHE A 60 -8.23 -18.50 -4.63
C PHE A 60 -8.30 -20.02 -4.39
N ALA A 61 -7.27 -20.63 -3.78
CA ALA A 61 -7.31 -22.04 -3.43
C ALA A 61 -8.45 -22.35 -2.45
N PHE A 62 -8.61 -21.51 -1.42
CA PHE A 62 -9.72 -21.61 -0.47
C PHE A 62 -11.07 -21.21 -1.09
N LYS A 63 -11.11 -20.27 -2.05
CA LYS A 63 -12.32 -19.97 -2.83
C LYS A 63 -12.78 -21.21 -3.61
N ILE A 64 -11.86 -21.91 -4.27
CA ILE A 64 -12.15 -23.18 -4.96
C ILE A 64 -12.62 -24.24 -3.96
N TRP A 65 -11.92 -24.42 -2.84
CA TRP A 65 -12.31 -25.37 -1.80
C TRP A 65 -13.72 -25.10 -1.30
N SER A 66 -14.02 -23.86 -0.91
CA SER A 66 -15.36 -23.47 -0.44
C SER A 66 -16.45 -23.65 -1.50
N SER A 67 -16.10 -23.66 -2.79
CA SER A 67 -17.06 -23.97 -3.85
C SER A 67 -17.46 -25.46 -3.93
N TYR A 68 -16.61 -26.37 -3.45
CA TYR A 68 -16.92 -27.81 -3.36
C TYR A 68 -17.62 -28.14 -2.04
N TYR A 69 -17.32 -27.38 -0.98
CA TYR A 69 -17.92 -27.55 0.34
C TYR A 69 -18.56 -26.23 0.82
N PRO A 70 -19.73 -25.82 0.25
CA PRO A 70 -20.32 -24.49 0.49
C PRO A 70 -20.71 -24.20 1.94
N LYS A 71 -20.90 -25.24 2.76
CA LYS A 71 -21.23 -25.14 4.19
C LYS A 71 -19.99 -24.99 5.09
N ASN A 72 -18.77 -25.09 4.54
CA ASN A 72 -17.55 -24.91 5.31
C ASN A 72 -17.25 -23.41 5.51
N LEU A 73 -17.71 -22.88 6.64
CA LEU A 73 -17.52 -21.48 7.01
C LEU A 73 -16.03 -21.10 7.08
N GLY A 74 -15.17 -21.96 7.63
CA GLY A 74 -13.74 -21.69 7.77
C GLY A 74 -13.07 -21.46 6.42
N ALA A 75 -13.35 -22.32 5.42
CA ALA A 75 -12.80 -22.17 4.08
C ALA A 75 -13.25 -20.87 3.40
N TRP A 76 -14.51 -20.48 3.58
CA TRP A 76 -15.02 -19.21 3.07
C TRP A 76 -14.37 -18.00 3.74
N ILE A 77 -14.28 -17.99 5.08
CA ILE A 77 -13.62 -16.92 5.85
C ILE A 77 -12.17 -16.75 5.39
N THR A 78 -11.42 -17.85 5.30
CA THR A 78 -10.02 -17.81 4.86
C THR A 78 -9.88 -17.25 3.44
N ALA A 79 -10.75 -17.66 2.51
CA ALA A 79 -10.75 -17.13 1.15
C ALA A 79 -10.99 -15.61 1.13
N VAL A 80 -12.02 -15.14 1.82
CA VAL A 80 -12.39 -13.72 1.85
C VAL A 80 -11.30 -12.89 2.50
N ILE A 81 -10.79 -13.29 3.67
CA ILE A 81 -9.74 -12.53 4.38
C ILE A 81 -8.48 -12.42 3.51
N LEU A 82 -7.97 -13.52 2.98
CA LEU A 82 -6.72 -13.49 2.20
C LEU A 82 -6.85 -12.67 0.91
N LEU A 83 -7.97 -12.78 0.20
CA LEU A 83 -8.24 -11.98 -0.99
C LEU A 83 -8.44 -10.50 -0.65
N PHE A 84 -9.02 -10.19 0.50
CA PHE A 84 -9.27 -8.82 0.94
C PHE A 84 -8.00 -8.12 1.45
N THR A 85 -7.10 -8.86 2.12
CA THR A 85 -5.86 -8.33 2.70
C THR A 85 -4.73 -8.19 1.67
N ALA A 86 -4.80 -8.84 0.51
CA ALA A 86 -3.74 -8.75 -0.50
C ALA A 86 -3.54 -7.34 -1.12
N PRO A 87 -4.59 -6.56 -1.50
CA PRO A 87 -4.42 -5.24 -2.11
C PRO A 87 -3.68 -4.19 -1.26
N PRO A 88 -3.92 -4.08 0.06
CA PRO A 88 -3.10 -3.26 0.96
C PRO A 88 -1.61 -3.64 0.93
N ILE A 89 -1.31 -4.94 0.87
CA ILE A 89 0.09 -5.41 0.76
C ILE A 89 0.72 -4.98 -0.57
N TYR A 90 -0.04 -4.98 -1.67
CA TYR A 90 0.45 -4.41 -2.94
C TYR A 90 0.68 -2.90 -2.85
N SER A 91 -0.18 -2.17 -2.15
CA SER A 91 0.02 -0.73 -1.88
C SER A 91 1.30 -0.49 -1.06
N ALA A 92 1.56 -1.34 -0.06
CA ALA A 92 2.81 -1.30 0.68
C ALA A 92 4.04 -1.47 -0.23
N ALA A 93 3.98 -2.37 -1.23
CA ALA A 93 5.05 -2.53 -2.21
C ALA A 93 5.33 -1.22 -2.96
N ASP A 94 4.29 -0.52 -3.41
CA ASP A 94 4.43 0.77 -4.09
C ASP A 94 5.11 1.82 -3.20
N TYR A 95 4.79 1.85 -1.91
CA TYR A 95 5.44 2.75 -0.95
C TYR A 95 6.94 2.45 -0.83
N PHE A 96 7.32 1.17 -0.77
CA PHE A 96 8.73 0.77 -0.73
C PHE A 96 9.48 1.06 -2.04
N ILE A 97 8.84 0.84 -3.19
CA ILE A 97 9.41 1.13 -4.52
C ILE A 97 9.59 2.63 -4.71
N PHE A 98 8.60 3.43 -4.29
CA PHE A 98 8.69 4.88 -4.34
C PHE A 98 9.79 5.39 -3.41
N ALA A 99 9.88 4.88 -2.18
CA ALA A 99 10.98 5.22 -1.26
C ALA A 99 12.36 4.87 -1.85
N LYS A 100 12.49 3.72 -2.53
CA LYS A 100 13.72 3.36 -3.24
C LYS A 100 14.06 4.36 -4.36
N THR A 101 13.04 4.90 -5.03
CA THR A 101 13.20 5.95 -6.05
C THR A 101 13.65 7.27 -5.42
N LEU A 102 13.13 7.65 -4.25
CA LEU A 102 13.56 8.83 -3.50
C LEU A 102 14.99 8.71 -2.95
N HIS A 103 15.44 7.49 -2.62
CA HIS A 103 16.85 7.25 -2.29
C HIS A 103 17.78 7.45 -3.48
N TYR A 104 17.29 7.19 -4.70
CA TYR A 104 18.09 7.36 -5.90
C TYR A 104 18.17 8.82 -6.35
N VAL A 105 17.13 9.64 -6.17
CA VAL A 105 17.21 11.09 -6.46
C VAL A 105 16.86 11.91 -5.22
N PRO A 106 17.79 12.00 -4.24
CA PRO A 106 17.55 12.65 -2.96
C PRO A 106 17.29 14.16 -3.10
N SER A 107 17.98 14.85 -4.00
CA SER A 107 17.93 16.32 -4.14
C SER A 107 16.53 16.86 -4.48
N GLN A 108 15.68 16.03 -5.10
CA GLN A 108 14.34 16.43 -5.55
C GLN A 108 13.21 15.83 -4.70
N ALA A 109 13.56 15.03 -3.68
CA ALA A 109 12.61 14.32 -2.85
C ALA A 109 11.82 15.28 -1.94
N PRO A 110 10.47 15.26 -1.98
CA PRO A 110 9.66 16.14 -1.15
C PRO A 110 9.68 15.76 0.33
N MET A 111 10.02 14.51 0.64
CA MET A 111 10.11 13.99 2.00
C MET A 111 11.10 12.83 2.04
N HIS A 112 11.64 12.56 3.23
CA HIS A 112 12.60 11.48 3.44
C HIS A 112 11.99 10.10 3.07
N PRO A 113 12.71 9.24 2.33
CA PRO A 113 12.22 7.92 1.89
C PRO A 113 11.65 7.06 3.01
N GLY A 114 12.34 7.00 4.15
CA GLY A 114 11.88 6.23 5.32
C GLY A 114 10.55 6.75 5.86
N ARG A 115 10.31 8.06 5.83
CA ARG A 115 9.06 8.68 6.31
C ARG A 115 7.89 8.38 5.39
N VAL A 116 8.13 8.23 4.08
CA VAL A 116 7.09 7.79 3.14
C VAL A 116 6.59 6.42 3.57
N VAL A 117 7.50 5.45 3.68
CA VAL A 117 7.14 4.07 4.02
C VAL A 117 6.43 4.04 5.36
N THR A 118 7.01 4.65 6.39
CA THR A 118 6.42 4.56 7.73
C THR A 118 5.06 5.23 7.83
N THR A 119 4.88 6.41 7.22
CA THR A 119 3.58 7.10 7.20
C THR A 119 2.53 6.28 6.47
N PHE A 120 2.78 5.94 5.20
CA PHE A 120 1.75 5.33 4.37
C PHE A 120 1.44 3.90 4.81
N VAL A 121 2.44 3.11 5.23
CA VAL A 121 2.18 1.76 5.79
C VAL A 121 1.44 1.83 7.12
N ALA A 122 1.77 2.78 8.00
CA ALA A 122 1.07 2.90 9.29
C ALA A 122 -0.39 3.30 9.11
N PHE A 123 -0.67 4.29 8.26
CA PHE A 123 -2.06 4.71 7.98
C PHE A 123 -2.85 3.64 7.23
N ASP A 124 -2.23 2.92 6.30
CA ASP A 124 -2.90 1.82 5.58
C ASP A 124 -3.21 0.67 6.56
N GLY A 125 -2.26 0.30 7.42
CA GLY A 125 -2.48 -0.66 8.51
C GLY A 125 -3.58 -0.22 9.49
N PHE A 126 -3.69 1.08 9.77
CA PHE A 126 -4.78 1.62 10.57
C PHE A 126 -6.14 1.48 9.85
N CYS A 127 -6.20 1.71 8.53
CA CYS A 127 -7.41 1.45 7.73
C CYS A 127 -7.83 -0.03 7.80
N GLU A 128 -6.87 -0.94 7.65
CA GLU A 128 -7.11 -2.38 7.74
C GLU A 128 -7.57 -2.80 9.13
N MET A 129 -7.04 -2.19 10.19
CA MET A 129 -7.50 -2.40 11.57
C MET A 129 -8.96 -1.98 11.74
N LEU A 130 -9.36 -0.82 11.21
CA LEU A 130 -10.77 -0.37 11.24
C LEU A 130 -11.69 -1.35 10.51
N MET A 131 -11.29 -1.82 9.32
CA MET A 131 -12.09 -2.78 8.55
C MET A 131 -12.17 -4.14 9.24
N GLY A 132 -11.04 -4.68 9.71
CA GLY A 132 -11.01 -5.97 10.41
C GLY A 132 -11.84 -5.97 11.70
N THR A 133 -11.70 -4.92 12.51
CA THR A 133 -12.55 -4.74 13.71
C THR A 133 -14.01 -4.55 13.35
N GLY A 134 -14.30 -3.78 12.29
CA GLY A 134 -15.66 -3.57 11.80
C GLY A 134 -16.33 -4.85 11.33
N VAL A 135 -15.63 -5.71 10.58
CA VAL A 135 -16.12 -7.05 10.19
C VAL A 135 -16.40 -7.90 11.43
N GLY A 136 -15.50 -7.90 12.41
CA GLY A 136 -15.70 -8.60 13.68
C GLY A 136 -16.93 -8.14 14.48
N GLN A 137 -17.37 -6.89 14.30
CA GLN A 137 -18.62 -6.41 14.88
C GLN A 137 -19.85 -6.82 14.06
N VAL A 138 -19.79 -6.72 12.71
CA VAL A 138 -20.91 -7.02 11.81
C VAL A 138 -21.38 -8.48 11.89
N VAL A 139 -20.49 -9.42 12.22
CA VAL A 139 -20.87 -10.84 12.39
C VAL A 139 -21.77 -11.11 13.61
N ASN A 140 -21.90 -10.17 14.54
CA ASN A 140 -22.83 -10.27 15.68
C ASN A 140 -24.23 -9.78 15.25
N TYR A 141 -24.85 -10.50 14.31
CA TYR A 141 -26.10 -10.12 13.66
C TYR A 141 -27.30 -10.03 14.63
N ASP A 142 -27.18 -10.65 15.80
CA ASP A 142 -28.11 -10.61 16.92
C ASP A 142 -28.10 -9.25 17.65
N ASN A 143 -27.03 -8.48 17.55
CA ASN A 143 -26.88 -7.19 18.22
C ASN A 143 -26.87 -6.02 17.21
N PRO A 144 -27.99 -5.29 17.04
CA PRO A 144 -28.09 -4.24 16.04
C PRO A 144 -27.13 -3.07 16.28
N THR A 145 -26.76 -2.81 17.54
CA THR A 145 -25.78 -1.77 17.89
C THR A 145 -24.39 -2.15 17.42
N LYS A 146 -23.96 -3.41 17.63
CA LYS A 146 -22.66 -3.90 17.13
C LYS A 146 -22.61 -3.86 15.60
N VAL A 147 -23.66 -4.30 14.91
CA VAL A 147 -23.73 -4.24 13.44
C VAL A 147 -23.59 -2.80 12.94
N ARG A 148 -24.27 -1.83 13.56
CA ARG A 148 -24.19 -0.41 13.19
C ARG A 148 -22.78 0.15 13.39
N ILE A 149 -22.16 -0.12 14.54
CA ILE A 149 -20.78 0.31 14.82
C ILE A 149 -19.82 -0.31 13.80
N GLY A 150 -19.93 -1.62 13.57
CA GLY A 150 -19.10 -2.34 12.62
C GLY A 150 -19.19 -1.81 11.20
N SER A 151 -20.42 -1.51 10.75
CA SER A 151 -20.63 -0.90 9.44
C SER A 151 -20.02 0.49 9.34
N GLY A 152 -20.11 1.29 10.40
CA GLY A 152 -19.44 2.59 10.47
C GLY A 152 -17.92 2.48 10.35
N LEU A 153 -17.31 1.51 11.06
CA LEU A 153 -15.86 1.27 11.01
C LEU A 153 -15.38 0.84 9.63
N ILE A 154 -16.10 -0.08 8.95
CA ILE A 154 -15.76 -0.50 7.59
C ILE A 154 -15.84 0.68 6.62
N LYS A 155 -16.91 1.49 6.68
CA LYS A 155 -17.06 2.68 5.83
C LYS A 155 -15.92 3.68 6.06
N ALA A 156 -15.56 3.93 7.31
CA ALA A 156 -14.48 4.83 7.67
C ALA A 156 -13.13 4.35 7.12
N GLY A 157 -12.82 3.05 7.28
CA GLY A 157 -11.59 2.45 6.73
C GLY A 157 -11.50 2.57 5.21
N LEU A 158 -12.58 2.23 4.50
CA LEU A 158 -12.63 2.32 3.03
C LEU A 158 -12.44 3.75 2.50
N LEU A 159 -13.08 4.75 3.13
CA LEU A 159 -12.92 6.15 2.73
C LEU A 159 -11.52 6.67 3.03
N LEU A 160 -10.98 6.35 4.21
CA LEU A 160 -9.63 6.75 4.60
C LEU A 160 -8.58 6.15 3.65
N GLN A 161 -8.79 4.93 3.17
CA GLN A 161 -7.90 4.29 2.20
C GLN A 161 -7.85 5.05 0.86
N ILE A 162 -8.98 5.54 0.34
CA ILE A 162 -9.01 6.40 -0.84
C ILE A 162 -8.22 7.70 -0.59
N VAL A 163 -8.48 8.37 0.54
CA VAL A 163 -7.79 9.63 0.88
C VAL A 163 -6.29 9.42 0.99
N LEU A 164 -5.86 8.35 1.68
CA LEU A 164 -4.46 8.00 1.85
C LEU A 164 -3.77 7.76 0.50
N PHE A 165 -4.44 7.04 -0.39
CA PHE A 165 -3.87 6.70 -1.69
C PHE A 165 -3.79 7.92 -2.63
N LEU A 166 -4.77 8.82 -2.58
CA LEU A 166 -4.71 10.12 -3.26
C LEU A 166 -3.53 10.97 -2.75
N LEU A 167 -3.31 10.99 -1.43
CA LEU A 167 -2.15 11.67 -0.83
C LEU A 167 -0.83 11.09 -1.34
N PHE A 168 -0.72 9.77 -1.45
CA PHE A 168 0.46 9.11 -2.01
C PHE A 168 0.73 9.54 -3.46
N VAL A 169 -0.31 9.53 -4.31
CA VAL A 169 -0.19 9.98 -5.71
C VAL A 169 0.23 11.44 -5.80
N MET A 170 -0.28 12.32 -4.93
CA MET A 170 0.13 13.73 -4.88
C MET A 170 1.61 13.90 -4.50
N VAL A 171 2.11 13.14 -3.52
CA VAL A 171 3.54 13.16 -3.16
C VAL A 171 4.40 12.67 -4.33
N ALA A 172 4.00 11.59 -4.99
CA ALA A 172 4.70 11.08 -6.17
C ALA A 172 4.68 12.07 -7.35
N ALA A 173 3.55 12.73 -7.60
CA ALA A 173 3.40 13.77 -8.63
C ALA A 173 4.27 15.00 -8.35
N ARG A 174 4.37 15.41 -7.07
CA ARG A 174 5.25 16.50 -6.64
C ARG A 174 6.71 16.15 -6.90
N PHE A 175 7.15 14.97 -6.49
CA PHE A 175 8.51 14.48 -6.77
C PHE A 175 8.81 14.47 -8.27
N HIS A 176 7.91 13.91 -9.08
CA HIS A 176 8.09 13.86 -10.53
C HIS A 176 8.16 15.25 -11.16
N SER A 177 7.38 16.21 -10.66
CA SER A 177 7.43 17.60 -11.12
C SER A 177 8.78 18.25 -10.80
N ASN A 178 9.33 18.02 -9.61
CA ASN A 178 10.65 18.53 -9.22
C ASN A 178 11.75 17.97 -10.13
N VAL A 179 11.73 16.65 -10.37
CA VAL A 179 12.69 15.96 -11.26
C VAL A 179 12.66 16.51 -12.68
N ARG A 180 11.46 16.76 -13.23
CA ARG A 180 11.33 17.35 -14.58
C ARG A 180 11.87 18.78 -14.64
N LYS A 181 11.58 19.60 -13.62
CA LYS A 181 12.11 20.98 -13.53
C LYS A 181 13.63 21.00 -13.42
N ALA A 182 14.20 20.08 -12.65
CA ALA A 182 15.64 19.91 -12.49
C ALA A 182 16.32 19.24 -13.71
N LYS A 183 15.56 18.83 -14.73
CA LYS A 183 16.06 18.10 -15.91
C LYS A 183 16.81 16.80 -15.58
N LEU A 184 16.49 16.17 -14.44
CA LEU A 184 17.09 14.92 -13.97
C LEU A 184 16.35 13.67 -14.49
N VAL A 185 15.63 13.80 -15.60
CA VAL A 185 14.88 12.70 -16.21
C VAL A 185 15.83 11.69 -16.85
N GLY A 186 15.52 10.40 -16.73
CA GLY A 186 16.35 9.33 -17.25
C GLY A 186 15.59 8.00 -17.30
N ARG A 187 16.28 6.90 -17.66
CA ARG A 187 15.63 5.59 -17.79
C ARG A 187 14.88 5.14 -16.53
N TRP A 188 15.39 5.54 -15.35
CA TRP A 188 14.80 5.28 -14.04
C TRP A 188 13.39 5.89 -13.86
N THR A 189 13.01 6.94 -14.60
CA THR A 189 11.67 7.54 -14.51
C THR A 189 10.57 6.59 -15.00
N THR A 190 10.93 5.52 -15.71
CA THR A 190 10.00 4.41 -16.03
C THR A 190 9.35 3.85 -14.77
N VAL A 191 10.07 3.81 -13.64
CA VAL A 191 9.53 3.36 -12.35
C VAL A 191 8.37 4.23 -11.89
N LEU A 192 8.41 5.55 -12.13
CA LEU A 192 7.31 6.45 -11.78
C LEU A 192 6.05 6.16 -12.62
N TYR A 193 6.21 5.88 -13.92
CA TYR A 193 5.08 5.49 -14.77
C TYR A 193 4.47 4.14 -14.36
N VAL A 194 5.31 3.19 -13.96
CA VAL A 194 4.87 1.90 -13.40
C VAL A 194 4.09 2.13 -12.09
N LEU A 195 4.61 2.99 -11.20
CA LEU A 195 3.92 3.37 -9.96
C LEU A 195 2.60 4.07 -10.22
N TYR A 196 2.50 4.98 -11.19
CA TYR A 196 1.21 5.62 -11.53
C TYR A 196 0.20 4.62 -12.11
N THR A 197 0.67 3.64 -12.88
CA THR A 197 -0.18 2.58 -13.42
C THR A 197 -0.70 1.70 -12.29
N SER A 198 0.18 1.25 -11.39
CA SER A 198 -0.20 0.52 -10.17
C SER A 198 -1.20 1.32 -9.34
N ALA A 199 -0.87 2.59 -9.11
CA ALA A 199 -1.69 3.49 -8.32
C ALA A 199 -3.10 3.68 -8.90
N PHE A 200 -3.20 3.88 -10.20
CA PHE A 200 -4.49 3.98 -10.87
C PHE A 200 -5.33 2.71 -10.67
N VAL A 201 -4.72 1.54 -10.88
CA VAL A 201 -5.39 0.24 -10.75
C VAL A 201 -5.87 -0.03 -9.31
N ILE A 202 -5.04 0.25 -8.31
CA ILE A 202 -5.41 0.15 -6.88
C ILE A 202 -6.52 1.14 -6.54
N SER A 203 -6.46 2.38 -7.04
CA SER A 203 -7.48 3.40 -6.78
C SER A 203 -8.86 2.98 -7.30
N VAL A 204 -8.93 2.42 -8.51
CA VAL A 204 -10.19 1.92 -9.09
C VAL A 204 -10.77 0.79 -8.22
N ARG A 205 -9.92 -0.11 -7.71
CA ARG A 205 -10.35 -1.15 -6.77
C ARG A 205 -10.88 -0.56 -5.46
N CYS A 206 -10.21 0.42 -4.87
CA CYS A 206 -10.67 1.08 -3.65
C CYS A 206 -12.04 1.75 -3.85
N LEU A 207 -12.25 2.40 -5.01
CA LEU A 207 -13.54 2.97 -5.36
C LEU A 207 -14.62 1.88 -5.51
N TYR A 208 -14.32 0.79 -6.21
CA TYR A 208 -15.23 -0.36 -6.31
C TYR A 208 -15.64 -0.86 -4.93
N ARG A 209 -14.70 -1.02 -3.99
CA ARG A 209 -15.00 -1.48 -2.62
C ARG A 209 -15.88 -0.52 -1.85
N VAL A 210 -15.66 0.79 -1.99
CA VAL A 210 -16.59 1.79 -1.42
C VAL A 210 -17.99 1.61 -2.00
N VAL A 211 -18.13 1.54 -3.32
CA VAL A 211 -19.46 1.41 -3.93
C VAL A 211 -20.14 0.08 -3.56
N GLU A 212 -19.41 -1.04 -3.61
CA GLU A 212 -19.88 -2.37 -3.22
C GLU A 212 -20.43 -2.36 -1.79
N TYR A 213 -19.67 -1.79 -0.85
CA TYR A 213 -20.06 -1.76 0.56
C TYR A 213 -21.27 -0.86 0.81
N TRP A 214 -21.40 0.26 0.08
CA TRP A 214 -22.56 1.16 0.20
C TRP A 214 -23.83 0.56 -0.41
N MET A 215 -23.71 -0.17 -1.53
CA MET A 215 -24.84 -0.89 -2.13
C MET A 215 -25.31 -2.06 -1.26
N GLY A 216 -24.42 -2.62 -0.44
CA GLY A 216 -24.72 -3.70 0.49
C GLY A 216 -24.95 -5.06 -0.19
N THR A 217 -25.32 -6.05 0.60
CA THR A 217 -25.39 -7.47 0.18
C THR A 217 -26.55 -7.81 -0.75
N THR A 218 -27.47 -6.87 -0.95
CA THR A 218 -28.58 -6.99 -1.91
C THR A 218 -28.24 -6.47 -3.30
N GLY A 219 -27.16 -5.68 -3.43
CA GLY A 219 -26.76 -5.07 -4.68
C GLY A 219 -26.15 -6.07 -5.68
N PRO A 220 -26.23 -5.79 -6.99
CA PRO A 220 -25.63 -6.62 -8.03
C PRO A 220 -24.10 -6.76 -7.89
N LEU A 221 -23.40 -5.76 -7.35
CA LEU A 221 -21.94 -5.82 -7.15
C LEU A 221 -21.54 -6.95 -6.21
N TYR A 222 -22.30 -7.19 -5.15
CA TYR A 222 -22.04 -8.28 -4.22
C TYR A 222 -22.55 -9.64 -4.73
N ARG A 223 -23.69 -9.65 -5.43
CA ARG A 223 -24.38 -10.87 -5.86
C ARG A 223 -23.88 -11.46 -7.18
N LEU A 224 -23.18 -10.70 -8.01
CA LEU A 224 -22.67 -11.19 -9.28
C LEU A 224 -21.16 -11.32 -9.23
N GLU A 225 -20.69 -12.57 -9.32
CA GLU A 225 -19.25 -12.89 -9.25
C GLU A 225 -18.41 -12.16 -10.31
N VAL A 226 -19.01 -11.82 -11.45
CA VAL A 226 -18.33 -11.12 -12.55
C VAL A 226 -17.69 -9.81 -12.06
N TYR A 227 -18.35 -9.07 -11.17
CA TYR A 227 -17.79 -7.82 -10.64
C TYR A 227 -16.58 -8.07 -9.73
N PHE A 228 -16.64 -9.10 -8.88
CA PHE A 228 -15.49 -9.56 -8.11
C PHE A 228 -14.33 -9.98 -9.04
N GLN A 229 -14.60 -10.73 -10.11
CA GLN A 229 -13.57 -11.17 -11.05
C GLN A 229 -12.91 -10.00 -11.78
N ILE A 230 -13.67 -8.99 -12.18
CA ILE A 230 -13.13 -7.82 -12.89
C ILE A 230 -12.37 -6.92 -11.90
N PHE A 231 -13.06 -6.42 -10.87
CA PHE A 231 -12.55 -5.33 -10.03
C PHE A 231 -11.62 -5.78 -8.91
N GLU A 232 -11.74 -7.02 -8.42
CA GLU A 232 -10.83 -7.53 -7.38
C GLU A 232 -9.77 -8.44 -7.97
N ALA A 233 -10.17 -9.41 -8.79
CA ALA A 233 -9.23 -10.42 -9.28
C ALA A 233 -8.39 -9.92 -10.45
N THR A 234 -9.01 -9.31 -11.47
CA THR A 234 -8.32 -8.93 -12.70
C THR A 234 -7.52 -7.65 -12.54
N LEU A 235 -8.09 -6.61 -11.91
CA LEU A 235 -7.33 -5.37 -11.63
C LEU A 235 -6.07 -5.66 -10.83
N MET A 236 -6.15 -6.42 -9.73
CA MET A 236 -4.97 -6.74 -8.94
C MET A 236 -3.98 -7.62 -9.70
N LEU A 237 -4.45 -8.47 -10.62
CA LEU A 237 -3.59 -9.29 -11.47
C LEU A 237 -2.82 -8.43 -12.47
N ILE A 238 -3.51 -7.47 -13.12
CA ILE A 238 -2.87 -6.48 -14.00
C ILE A 238 -1.79 -5.73 -13.22
N ASN A 239 -2.10 -5.32 -11.98
CA ASN A 239 -1.13 -4.61 -11.16
C ASN A 239 0.16 -5.41 -10.94
N VAL A 240 0.03 -6.63 -10.41
CA VAL A 240 1.20 -7.47 -10.13
C VAL A 240 1.95 -7.88 -11.40
N LEU A 241 1.26 -8.04 -12.53
CA LEU A 241 1.87 -8.33 -13.83
C LEU A 241 2.71 -7.15 -14.33
N VAL A 242 2.17 -5.93 -14.26
CA VAL A 242 2.91 -4.70 -14.64
C VAL A 242 4.19 -4.58 -13.81
N LEU A 243 4.12 -4.79 -12.50
CA LEU A 243 5.28 -4.76 -11.60
C LEU A 243 6.25 -5.93 -11.82
N ASN A 244 5.78 -7.07 -12.36
CA ASN A 244 6.61 -8.23 -12.69
C ASN A 244 7.36 -8.01 -14.02
N ILE A 245 6.70 -7.44 -15.03
CA ILE A 245 7.29 -7.17 -16.35
C ILE A 245 8.27 -5.99 -16.27
N TRP A 246 7.84 -4.86 -15.70
CA TRP A 246 8.62 -3.64 -15.55
C TRP A 246 9.18 -3.49 -14.13
N HIS A 247 9.84 -4.55 -13.66
CA HIS A 247 10.36 -4.59 -12.30
C HIS A 247 11.34 -3.43 -12.02
N PRO A 248 11.16 -2.67 -10.92
CA PRO A 248 12.00 -1.51 -10.60
C PRO A 248 13.49 -1.83 -10.50
N GLY A 249 13.84 -3.05 -10.13
CA GLY A 249 15.24 -3.53 -10.06
C GLY A 249 15.98 -3.57 -11.40
N ARG A 250 15.29 -3.39 -12.54
CA ARG A 250 15.90 -3.21 -13.86
C ARG A 250 16.33 -1.77 -14.13
N TYR A 251 15.79 -0.83 -13.37
CA TYR A 251 15.88 0.61 -13.62
C TYR A 251 16.58 1.36 -12.49
N LEU A 252 16.60 0.79 -11.27
CA LEU A 252 17.21 1.37 -10.09
C LEU A 252 18.43 0.55 -9.62
N PRO A 253 19.45 1.20 -9.03
CA PRO A 253 20.62 0.51 -8.52
C PRO A 253 20.29 -0.40 -7.34
N LYS A 254 21.05 -1.49 -7.21
CA LYS A 254 20.85 -2.50 -6.14
C LYS A 254 21.07 -1.94 -4.74
N SER A 255 22.03 -1.02 -4.59
CA SER A 255 22.38 -0.39 -3.31
C SER A 255 21.71 0.98 -3.15
N ASN A 256 21.39 1.38 -1.92
CA ASN A 256 20.94 2.76 -1.60
C ASN A 256 22.12 3.74 -1.49
N LYS A 257 23.37 3.24 -1.57
CA LYS A 257 24.59 4.05 -1.58
C LYS A 257 24.80 4.81 -2.90
N ILE A 258 24.18 4.34 -3.98
CA ILE A 258 24.25 4.94 -5.31
C ILE A 258 23.04 5.86 -5.50
N PHE A 259 23.30 7.13 -5.79
CA PHE A 259 22.27 8.15 -6.03
C PHE A 259 22.69 9.10 -7.16
N LEU A 260 21.73 9.84 -7.69
CA LEU A 260 21.90 10.84 -8.73
C LEU A 260 22.15 12.20 -8.08
N ASN A 261 23.29 12.81 -8.39
CA ASN A 261 23.62 14.17 -7.94
C ASN A 261 22.80 15.23 -8.71
N GLU A 262 22.93 16.50 -8.32
CA GLU A 262 22.23 17.63 -8.96
C GLU A 262 22.65 17.84 -10.43
N ASN A 263 23.82 17.34 -10.81
CA ASN A 263 24.35 17.41 -12.17
C ASN A 263 23.88 16.24 -13.05
N GLY A 264 23.08 15.29 -12.52
CA GLY A 264 22.60 14.12 -13.25
C GLY A 264 23.63 13.00 -13.41
N GLN A 265 24.70 13.00 -12.62
CA GLN A 265 25.70 11.93 -12.57
C GLN A 265 25.45 11.01 -11.37
N GLU A 266 25.69 9.71 -11.55
CA GLU A 266 25.59 8.75 -10.45
C GLU A 266 26.82 8.83 -9.56
N GLU A 267 26.61 9.07 -8.27
CA GLU A 267 27.64 9.06 -7.23
C GLU A 267 27.36 7.94 -6.23
N SER A 268 28.44 7.37 -5.68
CA SER A 268 28.37 6.33 -4.65
C SER A 268 29.08 6.81 -3.40
N THR A 269 28.33 7.03 -2.33
CA THR A 269 28.87 7.41 -1.01
C THR A 269 28.55 6.32 0.00
N ASP A 270 29.41 6.11 1.00
CA ASP A 270 29.17 5.08 2.02
C ASP A 270 27.89 5.28 2.84
N ARG A 271 27.44 6.54 2.97
CA ARG A 271 26.21 6.93 3.65
C ARG A 271 24.99 7.02 2.71
N GLY A 272 25.20 7.02 1.39
CA GLY A 272 24.18 7.29 0.38
C GLY A 272 23.74 8.75 0.35
N GLY A 273 22.63 9.03 -0.36
CA GLY A 273 22.13 10.40 -0.58
C GLY A 273 21.35 11.02 0.59
N TRP A 274 21.27 10.34 1.73
CA TRP A 274 20.51 10.76 2.91
C TRP A 274 21.27 10.42 4.18
N ASP A 275 21.53 11.42 5.04
CA ASP A 275 22.05 11.22 6.40
C ASP A 275 20.86 11.23 7.39
N ASP A 276 20.34 10.04 7.74
CA ASP A 276 19.33 9.91 8.81
C ASP A 276 19.73 8.79 9.77
N ASN A 277 20.41 9.15 10.88
CA ASN A 277 20.93 8.23 11.89
C ASN A 277 19.86 7.67 12.85
N ARG A 278 18.57 7.79 12.52
CA ARG A 278 17.48 7.37 13.42
C ARG A 278 17.16 5.87 13.26
N PRO A 279 16.96 5.13 14.36
CA PRO A 279 16.56 3.74 14.29
C PRO A 279 15.17 3.59 13.63
N PHE A 280 14.97 2.46 12.95
CA PHE A 280 13.74 2.18 12.18
C PHE A 280 12.46 2.33 13.00
N ILE A 281 12.46 1.85 14.26
CA ILE A 281 11.30 1.92 15.16
C ILE A 281 10.93 3.38 15.50
N GLN A 282 11.92 4.24 15.70
CA GLN A 282 11.66 5.66 15.96
C GLN A 282 11.11 6.36 14.72
N THR A 283 11.57 5.98 13.53
CA THR A 283 11.02 6.48 12.25
C THR A 283 9.59 5.99 12.00
N LEU A 284 9.25 4.81 12.52
CA LEU A 284 7.91 4.25 12.46
C LEU A 284 6.93 4.97 13.40
N LEU A 285 7.35 5.26 14.62
CA LEU A 285 6.52 5.90 15.65
C LEU A 285 6.41 7.42 15.51
N ASP A 286 7.44 8.07 14.93
CA ASP A 286 7.45 9.52 14.67
C ASP A 286 7.84 9.82 13.22
N PRO A 287 6.95 9.57 12.25
CA PRO A 287 7.23 9.76 10.84
C PRO A 287 7.48 11.23 10.47
N PHE A 288 7.01 12.20 11.25
CA PHE A 288 7.20 13.63 10.96
C PHE A 288 8.32 14.28 11.76
N ASN A 289 9.03 13.52 12.61
CA ASN A 289 10.04 14.05 13.53
C ASN A 289 9.49 15.12 14.48
N ILE A 290 8.26 14.95 14.96
CA ILE A 290 7.59 15.85 15.89
C ILE A 290 8.42 15.96 17.18
N GLN A 291 8.97 14.85 17.68
CA GLN A 291 9.82 14.85 18.87
C GLN A 291 11.12 15.62 18.63
N GLY A 292 11.75 15.45 17.46
CA GLY A 292 12.95 16.20 17.09
C GLY A 292 12.66 17.70 16.94
N LEU A 293 11.51 18.07 16.36
CA LEU A 293 11.04 19.46 16.26
C LEU A 293 10.76 20.08 17.63
N ILE A 294 10.15 19.32 18.55
CA ILE A 294 9.91 19.76 19.93
C ILE A 294 11.24 19.94 20.68
N ARG A 295 12.18 19.00 20.51
CA ARG A 295 13.51 19.07 21.13
C ARG A 295 14.31 20.26 20.60
N ALA A 296 14.36 20.46 19.29
CA ALA A 296 15.02 21.62 18.68
C ALA A 296 14.38 22.96 19.12
N ARG A 297 13.05 22.99 19.29
CA ARG A 297 12.37 24.17 19.88
C ARG A 297 12.74 24.39 21.34
N ARG A 298 12.91 23.32 22.13
CA ARG A 298 13.34 23.42 23.55
C ARG A 298 14.79 23.87 23.66
N GLU A 299 15.68 23.34 22.82
CA GLU A 299 17.10 23.72 22.77
C GLU A 299 17.24 25.19 22.34
N LYS A 300 16.56 25.62 21.26
CA LYS A 300 16.51 27.05 20.87
C LYS A 300 15.96 27.95 21.97
N LYS A 301 14.96 27.47 22.73
CA LYS A 301 14.40 28.23 23.85
C LYS A 301 15.41 28.32 25.01
N GLN A 302 16.12 27.24 25.34
CA GLN A 302 17.18 27.25 26.35
C GLN A 302 18.36 28.13 25.95
N GLU A 303 18.73 28.13 24.67
CA GLU A 303 19.80 28.98 24.13
C GLU A 303 19.41 30.46 24.21
N ALA A 304 18.18 30.81 23.83
CA ALA A 304 17.62 32.16 23.97
C ALA A 304 17.50 32.62 25.44
N ASP A 305 17.14 31.72 26.36
CA ASP A 305 17.05 32.01 27.80
C ASP A 305 18.45 32.14 28.46
N SER A 306 19.50 31.56 27.84
CA SER A 306 20.89 31.58 28.34
C SER A 306 21.72 32.80 27.91
N HIS A 307 21.29 33.53 26.87
CA HIS A 307 21.93 34.77 26.41
C HIS A 307 20.93 35.94 26.30
N PRO A 308 20.49 36.54 27.43
CA PRO A 308 19.44 37.57 27.38
C PRO A 308 19.90 38.95 26.87
N LEU A 309 21.20 39.26 26.78
CA LEU A 309 21.68 40.63 26.57
C LEU A 309 23.07 40.72 25.91
N GLU A 310 23.14 40.79 24.57
CA GLU A 310 24.29 41.41 23.88
C GLU A 310 23.88 42.38 22.75
N GLU A 311 22.61 42.40 22.33
CA GLU A 311 22.16 43.20 21.18
C GLU A 311 21.70 44.64 21.53
N LYS A 312 21.94 45.12 22.76
CA LYS A 312 21.49 46.45 23.20
C LYS A 312 22.58 47.50 23.44
N GLN A 313 23.84 47.23 23.09
CA GLN A 313 24.96 48.15 23.37
C GLN A 313 25.73 48.72 22.17
N THR A 314 25.30 48.50 20.92
CA THR A 314 25.90 49.15 19.74
C THR A 314 24.93 50.14 19.08
N SER A 315 24.45 51.12 19.84
CA SER A 315 23.85 52.35 19.28
C SER A 315 23.95 53.51 20.26
N VAL A 316 25.15 54.04 20.45
CA VAL A 316 25.40 55.46 20.78
C VAL A 316 26.65 55.89 20.04
#